data_AF-A0A6A6DCR5-F1
#
_entry.id   AF-A0A6A6DCR5-F1
#
_cell.length_a   1.000
_cell.length_b   1.000
_cell.length_c   1.000
_cell.angle_alpha   90.00
_cell.angle_beta   90.00
_cell.angle_gamma   90.00
#
_symmetry.space_group_name_H-M   'P 1'
#
loop_
_entity.id
_entity.type
_entity.pdbx_description
1 polymer ?
#
loop_
_entity_poly.entity_id
_entity_poly.type
_entity_poly.pdbx_seq_one_letter_code
_entity_poly.pdbx_strand_id
1 'polypeptide(L)' 'DTVVTTRALGFRYLWIDSLCIVQDDEDNWQKESQMMATIYEHAVITLAESAAMDST' A
#
# COMPACT_ATOMS: atom_id res chain seq x y z
N ASP A 1 -0.44 4.05 -10.61
CA ASP A 1 0.12 3.05 -11.54
C ASP A 1 0.12 1.63 -10.96
N THR A 2 0.42 1.49 -9.67
CA THR A 2 0.57 0.25 -8.88
C THR A 2 -0.34 -0.94 -9.25
N VAL A 3 -1.66 -0.76 -9.46
CA VAL A 3 -2.58 -1.85 -9.81
C VAL A 3 -2.20 -2.55 -11.12
N VAL A 4 -1.78 -1.79 -12.13
CA VAL A 4 -1.36 -2.35 -13.44
C VAL A 4 -0.08 -3.14 -13.26
N THR A 5 0.90 -2.57 -12.56
CA THR A 5 2.18 -3.20 -12.24
C THR A 5 1.99 -4.50 -11.46
N THR A 6 1.16 -4.52 -10.42
CA THR A 6 0.87 -5.74 -9.65
C THR A 6 0.28 -6.85 -10.51
N ARG A 7 -0.65 -6.52 -11.40
CA ARG A 7 -1.24 -7.49 -12.34
C ARG A 7 -0.22 -7.99 -13.37
N ALA A 8 0.63 -7.10 -13.89
CA ALA A 8 1.70 -7.47 -14.82
C ALA A 8 2.74 -8.42 -14.19
N LEU A 9 3.00 -8.26 -12.89
CA LEU A 9 3.84 -9.16 -12.09
C LEU A 9 3.15 -10.48 -11.70
N GLY A 10 1.88 -10.67 -12.06
CA GLY A 10 1.12 -11.90 -11.78
C GLY A 10 0.56 -12.01 -10.36
N PHE A 11 0.59 -10.94 -9.57
CA PHE A 11 0.02 -10.93 -8.23
C PHE A 11 -1.46 -10.53 -8.26
N ARG A 12 -2.27 -11.24 -7.46
CA ARG A 12 -3.71 -10.97 -7.32
C ARG A 12 -4.03 -9.96 -6.22
N TYR A 13 -3.21 -9.94 -5.18
CA TYR A 13 -3.45 -9.13 -3.99
C TYR A 13 -2.48 -7.97 -3.97
N LEU A 14 -3.05 -6.80 -3.69
CA LEU A 14 -2.33 -5.55 -3.53
C LEU A 14 -2.83 -4.90 -2.24
N TRP A 15 -1.90 -4.50 -1.38
CA TRP A 15 -2.20 -3.70 -0.21
C TRP A 15 -1.77 -2.26 -0.49
N ILE A 16 -2.66 -1.30 -0.23
CA ILE A 16 -2.42 0.14 -0.36
C ILE A 16 -2.92 0.77 0.94
N ASP A 17 -2.03 1.42 1.67
CA ASP A 17 -2.31 2.08 2.95
C ASP A 17 -3.55 2.99 2.91
N SER A 18 -3.64 3.83 1.88
CA SER A 18 -4.75 4.76 1.64
C SER A 18 -6.10 4.09 1.32
N LEU A 19 -6.11 2.80 0.97
CA LEU A 19 -7.34 2.05 0.70
C LEU A 19 -7.67 1.01 1.78
N CYS A 20 -6.66 0.50 2.46
CA CYS A 20 -6.79 -0.58 3.43
C CYS A 20 -6.85 -0.08 4.87
N ILE A 21 -6.56 1.20 5.13
CA ILE A 21 -6.67 1.84 6.44
C ILE A 21 -7.69 2.97 6.35
N VAL A 22 -8.61 3.03 7.32
CA VAL A 22 -9.56 4.14 7.43
C VAL A 22 -8.81 5.40 7.84
N GLN A 23 -8.81 6.42 6.99
CA GLN A 23 -8.06 7.67 7.20
C GLN A 23 -8.82 8.70 8.04
N ASP A 24 -10.15 8.66 8.03
CA ASP A 24 -11.02 9.64 8.69
C ASP A 24 -11.27 9.35 10.18
N ASP A 25 -10.71 8.25 10.70
CA ASP A 25 -10.83 7.82 12.09
C ASP A 25 -9.43 7.61 12.67
N GLU A 26 -8.98 8.57 13.48
CA GLU A 26 -7.62 8.60 14.02
C GLU A 26 -7.35 7.45 15.02
N ASP A 27 -8.36 7.02 15.78
CA ASP A 27 -8.24 5.89 16.69
C ASP A 27 -8.12 4.57 15.91
N ASN A 28 -8.91 4.41 14.85
CA ASN A 28 -8.81 3.24 13.98
C ASN A 28 -7.50 3.24 13.19
N TRP A 29 -7.08 4.40 12.69
CA TRP A 29 -5.80 4.57 12.02
C TRP A 29 -4.63 4.17 12.92
N GLN A 30 -4.60 4.63 14.18
CA GLN A 30 -3.53 4.27 15.12
C GLN A 30 -3.46 2.77 15.38
N LYS A 31 -4.60 2.09 15.37
CA LYS A 31 -4.66 0.65 15.58
C LYS A 31 -4.24 -0.14 14.34
N GLU A 32 -4.72 0.24 13.17
CA GLU A 32 -4.45 -0.47 11.91
C GLU A 32 -3.05 -0.19 11.38
N SER A 33 -2.54 1.04 11.53
CA SER A 33 -1.18 1.43 11.14
C SER A 33 -0.09 0.65 11.88
N GLN A 34 -0.36 0.15 13.09
CA GLN A 34 0.58 -0.72 13.81
C GLN A 34 0.88 -2.02 13.07
N MET A 35 -0.05 -2.53 12.26
CA MET A 35 0.18 -3.74 11.45
C MET A 35 0.99 -3.46 10.18
N MET A 36 1.17 -2.20 9.82
CA MET A 36 1.79 -1.81 8.56
C MET A 36 3.22 -2.35 8.43
N ALA A 37 4.01 -2.30 9.50
CA ALA A 37 5.37 -2.85 9.52
C ALA A 37 5.37 -4.36 9.22
N THR A 38 4.47 -5.11 9.86
CA THR A 38 4.32 -6.56 9.63
C THR A 38 3.84 -6.87 8.22
N ILE A 39 2.93 -6.06 7.66
CA ILE A 39 2.45 -6.24 6.28
C ILE A 39 3.59 -6.01 5.28
N TYR A 40 4.39 -4.96 5.46
CA TYR A 40 5.55 -4.70 4.60
C TYR A 40 6.63 -5.78 4.73
N GLU A 41 6.88 -6.27 5.94
CA GLU A 41 7.86 -7.34 6.20
C GLU A 41 7.48 -8.65 5.52
N HIS A 42 6.18 -8.98 5.47
CA HIS A 42 5.68 -10.22 4.89
C HIS A 42 5.21 -10.07 3.43
N ALA A 43 5.33 -8.87 2.84
CA ALA A 43 5.01 -8.65 1.44
C ALA A 43 6.01 -9.38 0.54
N VAL A 44 5.51 -10.04 -0.51
CA VAL A 44 6.37 -10.68 -1.51
C VAL A 44 7.22 -9.64 -2.25
N ILE A 45 6.64 -8.47 -2.50
CA ILE A 45 7.31 -7.33 -3.10
C ILE A 45 6.65 -6.05 -2.60
N THR A 46 7.48 -5.06 -2.25
CA THR A 46 7.00 -3.72 -1.88
C THR A 46 7.28 -2.79 -3.05
N LEU A 47 6.21 -2.27 -3.66
CA LEU A 47 6.31 -1.27 -4.72
C LEU A 47 6.45 0.11 -4.08
N ALA A 48 7.68 0.63 -4.04
CA ALA A 48 7.94 2.00 -3.64
C ALA A 48 8.01 2.88 -4.91
N GLU A 49 7.04 3.77 -5.10
CA GLU A 49 7.16 4.82 -6.13
C GLU A 49 8.26 5.79 -5.70
N SER A 50 9.45 5.63 -6.28
CA SER A 50 10.62 6.49 -6.02
C SER A 50 10.59 7.80 -6.82
N ALA A 51 9.56 8.05 -7.63
CA ALA A 51 9.47 9.24 -8.46
C ALA A 51 8.02 9.70 -8.56
N ALA A 52 7.70 10.78 -7.85
CA ALA A 52 6.68 11.70 -8.31
C ALA A 52 7.15 12.28 -9.65
N MET A 53 6.88 11.61 -10.75
CA MET A 53 6.78 12.31 -12.03
C MET A 53 5.39 12.92 -12.06
N ASP A 54 5.37 14.17 -11.60
CA ASP A 54 4.29 15.12 -11.70
C ASP A 54 3.57 14.97 -13.06
N SER A 55 2.29 14.63 -13.02
CA SER A 55 1.45 14.56 -14.21
C SER A 55 0.59 15.82 -14.23
N THR A 56 1.04 16.79 -15.03
CA THR A 56 0.34 18.00 -15.47
C THR A 56 -1.01 17.69 -16.10
#